data_AF-A0A7G2JWV5-F1
#
_entry.id   AF-A0A7G2JWV5-F1
#
_cell.length_a   1.000
_cell.length_b   1.000
_cell.length_c   1.000
_cell.angle_alpha   90.00
_cell.angle_beta   90.00
_cell.angle_gamma   90.00
#
_symmetry.space_group_name_H-M   'P 1'
#
loop_
_entity.id
_entity.type
_entity.pdbx_description
1 polymer ?
#
loop_
_entity_poly.entity_id
_entity_poly.type
_entity_poly.pdbx_seq_one_letter_code
_entity_poly.pdbx_strand_id
1 'polypeptide(L)'
;MLGASLNTPIGAFSADATFAQSIFDETREKKNGYSLHASYSVNVLSTKTNVTLAAYRYYSKDFYTLRDVIWAKNNDYNLANEALRNSLFSRPKNQYQLSINQNLGEKWGVLYLIGSTYSYWGKSGVRNEYQLSYSN
;
A
#
# COMPACT_ATOMS: atom_id res chain seq x y z
N MET A 1 13.31 2.13 -9.68
CA MET A 1 12.34 1.06 -9.36
C MET A 1 12.61 -0.10 -10.30
N LEU A 2 12.47 -1.33 -9.81
CA LEU A 2 12.57 -2.55 -10.61
C LEU A 2 11.38 -3.43 -10.26
N GLY A 3 10.76 -4.07 -11.24
CA GLY A 3 9.62 -4.94 -11.01
C GLY A 3 9.40 -5.90 -12.16
N ALA A 4 8.68 -6.97 -11.86
CA ALA A 4 8.33 -8.01 -12.82
C ALA A 4 6.91 -8.52 -12.55
N SER A 5 6.26 -8.99 -13.61
CA SER A 5 4.92 -9.56 -13.56
C SER A 5 4.87 -10.83 -14.41
N LEU A 6 4.16 -11.85 -13.92
CA LEU A 6 3.94 -13.11 -14.61
C LEU A 6 2.45 -13.43 -14.60
N ASN A 7 1.91 -13.75 -15.78
CA ASN A 7 0.56 -14.28 -15.89
C ASN A 7 0.63 -15.81 -15.94
N THR A 8 -0.19 -16.48 -15.11
CA THR A 8 -0.25 -17.94 -15.02
C THR A 8 -1.70 -18.40 -15.16
N PRO A 9 -1.95 -19.69 -15.45
CA PRO A 9 -3.31 -20.22 -15.50
C PRO A 9 -4.10 -20.04 -14.18
N ILE A 10 -3.41 -19.89 -13.06
CA ILE A 10 -4.02 -19.71 -11.73
C ILE A 10 -4.10 -18.24 -11.30
N GLY A 11 -3.72 -17.29 -12.17
CA GLY A 11 -3.75 -15.84 -11.90
C GLY A 11 -2.46 -15.12 -12.26
N ALA A 12 -2.47 -13.80 -12.13
CA ALA A 12 -1.32 -12.95 -12.37
C ALA A 12 -0.63 -12.59 -11.06
N PHE A 13 0.68 -12.72 -11.03
CA PHE A 13 1.55 -12.34 -9.92
C PHE A 13 2.43 -11.19 -10.35
N SER A 14 2.65 -10.21 -9.48
CA SER A 14 3.60 -9.14 -9.69
C SER A 14 4.38 -8.82 -8.43
N ALA A 15 5.62 -8.38 -8.61
CA ALA A 15 6.43 -7.87 -7.52
C ALA A 15 7.31 -6.71 -8.01
N ASP A 16 7.47 -5.70 -7.16
CA ASP A 16 8.35 -4.57 -7.42
C ASP A 16 9.09 -4.10 -6.17
N ALA A 17 10.25 -3.51 -6.41
CA ALA A 17 11.10 -2.87 -5.43
C ALA A 17 11.41 -1.44 -5.86
N THR A 18 11.12 -0.48 -4.98
CA THR A 18 11.45 0.93 -5.17
C THR A 18 12.49 1.34 -4.15
N PHE A 19 13.59 1.91 -4.61
CA PHE A 19 14.62 2.52 -3.75
C PHE A 19 14.49 4.03 -3.84
N ALA A 20 14.58 4.70 -2.70
CA ALA A 20 14.48 6.14 -2.58
C ALA A 20 15.67 6.68 -1.77
N GLN A 21 16.30 7.72 -2.29
CA GLN A 21 17.20 8.58 -1.53
C GLN A 21 16.51 9.92 -1.32
N SER A 22 16.35 10.32 -0.07
CA SER A 22 15.69 11.55 0.33
C SER A 22 16.67 12.45 1.05
N ILE A 23 16.71 13.71 0.65
CA ILE A 23 17.56 14.75 1.24
C ILE A 23 16.64 15.78 1.86
N PHE A 24 16.82 16.07 3.15
CA PHE A 24 16.05 17.09 3.85
C PHE A 24 16.90 18.36 3.97
N ASP A 25 16.45 19.45 3.33
CA ASP A 25 17.22 20.67 3.13
C ASP A 25 17.69 21.31 4.45
N GLU A 26 16.88 21.25 5.51
CA GLU A 26 17.19 21.87 6.79
C GLU A 26 18.33 21.20 7.57
N THR A 27 18.41 19.87 7.52
CA THR A 27 19.40 19.08 8.27
C THR A 27 20.56 18.59 7.41
N ARG A 28 20.43 18.72 6.08
CA ARG A 28 21.27 18.05 5.06
C ARG A 28 21.36 16.54 5.25
N GLU A 29 20.41 15.95 5.98
CA GLU A 29 20.41 14.54 6.27
C GLU A 29 19.96 13.75 5.04
N LYS A 30 20.76 12.74 4.68
CA LYS A 30 20.43 11.79 3.61
C LYS A 30 19.80 10.54 4.21
N LYS A 31 18.60 10.19 3.74
CA LYS A 31 17.90 8.96 4.10
C LYS A 31 17.80 8.06 2.89
N ASN A 32 18.20 6.81 3.06
CA ASN A 32 18.06 5.78 2.03
C ASN A 32 17.05 4.76 2.51
N GLY A 33 16.00 4.56 1.73
CA GLY A 33 14.97 3.60 2.03
C GLY A 33 14.55 2.82 0.80
N TYR A 34 13.80 1.77 1.04
CA TYR A 34 13.19 0.96 0.02
C TYR A 34 11.74 0.61 0.36
N SER A 35 10.93 0.33 -0.66
CA SER A 35 9.62 -0.29 -0.55
C SER A 35 9.59 -1.56 -1.38
N LEU A 36 8.96 -2.60 -0.86
CA LEU A 36 8.73 -3.88 -1.53
C LEU A 36 7.23 -4.07 -1.70
N HIS A 37 6.80 -4.45 -2.88
CA HIS A 37 5.40 -4.68 -3.20
C HIS A 37 5.25 -6.02 -3.90
N ALA A 38 4.24 -6.76 -3.51
CA ALA A 38 3.82 -7.98 -4.18
C ALA A 38 2.30 -7.94 -4.33
N SER A 39 1.81 -8.38 -5.48
CA SER A 39 0.38 -8.48 -5.71
C SER A 39 -0.01 -9.71 -6.52
N TYR A 40 -1.24 -10.15 -6.30
CA TYR A 40 -1.87 -11.26 -6.97
C TYR A 40 -3.28 -10.86 -7.41
N SER A 41 -3.65 -11.24 -8.63
CA SER A 41 -5.00 -11.07 -9.14
C SER A 41 -5.43 -12.33 -9.88
N VAL A 42 -6.70 -12.70 -9.72
CA VAL A 42 -7.24 -13.90 -10.38
C VAL A 42 -8.70 -13.69 -10.77
N ASN A 43 -9.01 -14.18 -11.97
CA ASN A 43 -10.36 -14.27 -12.47
C ASN A 43 -10.82 -15.74 -12.35
N VAL A 44 -11.71 -16.04 -11.40
CA VAL A 44 -12.23 -17.40 -11.21
C VAL A 44 -13.54 -17.53 -11.97
N LEU A 45 -13.44 -18.02 -13.20
CA LEU A 45 -14.60 -18.19 -14.09
C LEU A 45 -15.63 -19.20 -13.55
N SER A 46 -15.20 -20.23 -12.81
CA SER A 46 -16.07 -21.30 -12.30
C SER A 46 -17.09 -20.82 -11.27
N THR A 47 -16.73 -19.83 -10.45
CA THR A 47 -17.60 -19.23 -9.42
C THR A 47 -18.07 -17.83 -9.80
N LYS A 48 -17.73 -17.36 -11.02
CA LYS A 48 -17.91 -15.96 -11.45
C LYS A 48 -17.37 -14.94 -10.44
N THR A 49 -16.29 -15.32 -9.73
CA THR A 49 -15.64 -14.51 -8.70
C THR A 49 -14.44 -13.83 -9.31
N ASN A 50 -14.39 -12.51 -9.23
CA ASN A 50 -13.28 -11.70 -9.66
C ASN A 50 -12.53 -11.23 -8.41
N VAL A 51 -11.42 -11.89 -8.07
CA VAL A 51 -10.49 -11.35 -7.07
C VAL A 51 -9.59 -10.37 -7.80
N THR A 52 -9.98 -9.11 -7.77
CA THR A 52 -9.32 -8.06 -8.55
C THR A 52 -7.90 -7.80 -8.06
N LEU A 53 -7.66 -7.81 -6.75
CA LEU A 53 -6.32 -7.54 -6.20
C LEU A 53 -6.18 -7.99 -4.75
N ALA A 54 -5.19 -8.83 -4.47
CA ALA A 54 -4.62 -9.02 -3.14
C ALA A 54 -3.17 -8.53 -3.18
N ALA A 55 -2.86 -7.49 -2.41
CA ALA A 55 -1.56 -6.85 -2.47
C ALA A 55 -0.99 -6.60 -1.08
N TYR A 56 0.33 -6.72 -0.98
CA TYR A 56 1.10 -6.40 0.19
C TYR A 56 2.23 -5.46 -0.18
N ARG A 57 2.37 -4.37 0.58
CA ARG A 57 3.49 -3.43 0.46
C ARG A 57 4.15 -3.20 1.81
N TYR A 58 5.47 -3.38 1.83
CA TYR A 58 6.33 -3.04 2.94
C TYR A 58 7.12 -1.78 2.61
N TYR A 59 7.26 -0.90 3.59
CA TYR A 59 8.07 0.31 3.52
C TYR A 59 9.10 0.29 4.64
N SER A 60 10.38 0.35 4.27
CA SER A 60 11.46 0.47 5.24
C SER A 60 11.33 1.78 6.03
N LYS A 61 11.92 1.82 7.23
CA LYS A 61 11.86 2.97 8.14
C LYS A 61 12.36 4.27 7.52
N ASP A 62 13.30 4.23 6.57
CA ASP A 62 13.89 5.42 5.95
C ASP A 62 13.41 5.65 4.51
N PHE A 63 12.32 4.98 4.11
CA PHE A 63 11.66 5.26 2.85
C PHE A 63 10.71 6.43 2.98
N TYR A 64 10.92 7.46 2.15
CA TYR A 64 10.04 8.61 2.05
C TYR A 64 9.58 8.75 0.61
N THR A 65 8.28 9.01 0.45
CA THR A 65 7.72 9.35 -0.85
C THR A 65 8.09 10.80 -1.21
N LEU A 66 8.00 11.14 -2.50
CA LEU A 66 8.19 12.52 -2.95
C LEU A 66 7.25 13.50 -2.21
N ARG A 67 6.01 13.08 -1.94
CA ARG A 67 5.04 13.86 -1.17
C ARG A 67 5.54 14.17 0.23
N ASP A 68 6.15 13.20 0.91
CA ASP A 68 6.69 13.39 2.26
C ASP A 68 7.82 14.42 2.26
N VAL A 69 8.72 14.36 1.27
CA VAL A 69 9.84 15.31 1.16
C VAL A 69 9.36 16.73 0.83
N ILE A 70 8.42 16.88 -0.09
CA ILE A 70 7.84 18.20 -0.44
C ILE A 70 7.10 18.79 0.76
N TRP A 71 6.33 17.97 1.48
CA TRP A 71 5.61 18.43 2.66
C TRP A 71 6.57 18.84 3.79
N ALA A 72 7.64 18.08 4.00
CA ALA A 72 8.69 18.43 4.97
C ALA A 72 9.30 19.81 4.65
N LYS A 73 9.61 20.05 3.36
CA LYS A 73 10.19 21.30 2.87
C LYS A 73 9.26 22.49 3.01
N ASN A 74 7.98 22.33 2.68
CA ASN A 74 7.03 23.46 2.68
C ASN A 74 6.58 23.90 4.08
N ASN A 75 6.90 23.13 5.13
CA ASN A 75 6.47 23.41 6.50
C ASN A 75 7.66 23.66 7.44
N ASP A 76 8.88 23.84 6.92
CA ASP A 76 10.11 24.12 7.69
C ASP A 76 10.26 23.23 8.94
N TYR A 77 9.96 21.93 8.79
CA TYR A 77 10.04 21.00 9.92
C TYR A 77 11.47 20.50 10.10
N ASN A 78 12.06 20.80 11.26
CA ASN A 78 13.31 20.18 11.69
C ASN A 78 13.08 18.70 12.02
N LEU A 79 13.37 17.85 11.03
CA LEU A 79 13.16 16.42 11.12
C LEU A 79 14.22 15.70 11.95
N ALA A 80 15.02 16.32 12.81
CA ALA A 80 16.02 15.61 13.61
C ALA A 80 15.41 14.56 14.57
N ASN A 81 14.19 14.80 15.08
CA ASN A 81 13.53 13.91 16.04
C ASN A 81 12.63 12.86 15.37
N GLU A 82 12.91 11.58 15.64
CA GLU A 82 12.17 10.45 15.08
C GLU A 82 10.69 10.41 15.46
N ALA A 83 10.34 10.76 16.70
CA ALA A 83 8.96 10.76 17.16
C ALA A 83 8.13 11.83 16.42
N LEU A 84 8.74 13.01 16.19
CA LEU A 84 8.13 14.09 15.42
C LEU A 84 7.90 13.65 13.96
N ARG A 85 8.92 13.05 13.32
CA ARG A 85 8.81 12.50 11.96
C ARG A 85 7.67 11.48 11.85
N ASN A 86 7.61 10.51 12.76
CA ASN A 86 6.57 9.48 12.72
C ASN A 86 5.16 10.03 12.94
N SER A 87 5.01 11.07 13.77
CA SER A 87 3.74 11.75 14.00
C SER A 87 3.29 12.55 12.78
N LEU A 88 4.20 13.36 12.22
CA LEU A 88 3.91 14.30 11.13
C LEU A 88 3.62 13.60 9.80
N PHE A 89 4.40 12.58 9.45
CA PHE A 89 4.26 11.90 8.16
C PHE A 89 3.34 10.68 8.19
N SER A 90 2.97 10.18 9.39
CA SER A 90 2.22 8.92 9.57
C SER A 90 2.69 7.87 8.57
N ARG A 91 3.97 7.47 8.70
CA ARG A 91 4.68 6.68 7.69
C ARG A 91 4.21 5.23 7.71
N PRO A 92 3.56 4.72 6.64
CA PRO A 92 3.17 3.32 6.60
C PRO A 92 4.40 2.44 6.71
N LYS A 93 4.28 1.33 7.45
CA LYS A 93 5.26 0.25 7.54
C LYS A 93 4.80 -0.93 6.69
N ASN A 94 3.57 -1.38 6.95
CA ASN A 94 2.92 -2.46 6.23
C ASN A 94 1.58 -1.97 5.71
N GLN A 95 1.27 -2.29 4.46
CA GLN A 95 -0.01 -2.03 3.82
C GLN A 95 -0.49 -3.33 3.16
N TYR A 96 -1.65 -3.80 3.59
CA TYR A 96 -2.36 -4.92 2.98
C TYR A 96 -3.59 -4.38 2.28
N GLN A 97 -3.88 -4.86 1.08
CA GLN A 97 -5.05 -4.49 0.31
C GLN A 97 -5.72 -5.74 -0.25
N LEU A 98 -7.05 -5.76 -0.19
CA LEU A 98 -7.88 -6.82 -0.72
C LEU A 98 -9.05 -6.20 -1.48
N SER A 99 -9.31 -6.67 -2.70
CA SER A 99 -10.46 -6.29 -3.50
C SER A 99 -11.08 -7.53 -4.14
N ILE A 100 -12.32 -7.81 -3.77
CA ILE A 100 -13.11 -8.96 -4.21
C ILE A 100 -14.41 -8.45 -4.81
N ASN A 101 -14.73 -8.96 -6.00
CA ASN A 101 -15.99 -8.75 -6.67
C ASN A 101 -16.60 -10.13 -6.98
N GLN A 102 -17.70 -10.46 -6.32
CA GLN A 102 -18.41 -11.73 -6.44
C GLN A 102 -19.72 -11.52 -7.19
N ASN A 103 -19.84 -12.09 -8.39
CA ASN A 103 -21.13 -12.19 -9.06
C ASN A 103 -21.90 -13.38 -8.49
N LEU A 104 -23.10 -13.15 -7.96
CA LEU A 104 -23.97 -14.17 -7.36
C LEU A 104 -25.04 -14.69 -8.34
N GLY A 105 -24.94 -14.29 -9.62
CA GLY A 105 -25.88 -14.62 -10.68
C GLY A 105 -27.01 -13.61 -10.85
N GLU A 106 -27.82 -13.80 -11.89
CA GLU A 106 -28.85 -12.85 -12.33
C GLU A 106 -29.94 -12.56 -11.28
N LYS A 107 -30.17 -13.47 -10.33
CA LYS A 107 -31.20 -13.32 -9.29
C LYS A 107 -30.71 -12.62 -8.03
N TRP A 108 -29.41 -12.68 -7.77
CA TRP A 108 -28.81 -12.27 -6.51
C TRP A 108 -27.86 -11.09 -6.67
N GLY A 109 -27.57 -10.64 -7.90
CA GLY A 109 -26.76 -9.46 -8.15
C GLY A 109 -25.26 -9.67 -7.89
N VAL A 110 -24.59 -8.63 -7.41
CA VAL A 110 -23.14 -8.57 -7.24
C VAL A 110 -22.78 -8.03 -5.86
N LEU A 111 -21.80 -8.68 -5.22
CA LEU A 111 -21.21 -8.28 -3.95
C LEU A 111 -19.78 -7.77 -4.18
N TYR A 112 -19.48 -6.62 -3.62
CA TYR A 112 -18.17 -5.98 -3.67
C TYR A 112 -17.61 -5.85 -2.26
N LEU A 113 -16.39 -6.32 -2.04
CA LEU A 113 -15.66 -6.18 -0.79
C LEU A 113 -14.28 -5.58 -1.07
N ILE A 114 -13.99 -4.45 -0.45
CA ILE A 114 -12.67 -3.82 -0.48
C ILE A 114 -12.19 -3.67 0.95
N GLY A 115 -10.94 -4.03 1.20
CA GLY A 115 -10.31 -3.96 2.51
C GLY A 115 -8.89 -3.45 2.42
N SER A 116 -8.46 -2.68 3.42
CA SER A 116 -7.09 -2.22 3.55
C SER A 116 -6.67 -2.15 5.02
N THR A 117 -5.50 -2.69 5.32
CA THR A 117 -4.90 -2.64 6.66
C THR A 117 -3.53 -1.96 6.58
N TYR A 118 -3.33 -0.94 7.41
CA TYR A 118 -2.11 -0.17 7.51
C TYR A 118 -1.53 -0.29 8.92
N SER A 119 -0.23 -0.51 9.01
CA SER A 119 0.54 -0.26 10.23
C SER A 119 1.54 0.85 9.96
N TYR A 120 1.98 1.57 10.99
CA TYR A 120 2.80 2.76 10.84
C TYR A 120 4.06 2.69 11.70
N TRP A 121 5.15 3.29 11.23
CA TRP A 121 6.35 3.47 12.05
C TRP A 121 6.07 4.43 13.21
N GLY A 122 6.53 4.09 14.42
CA GLY A 122 6.37 4.93 15.61
C GLY A 122 4.97 4.97 16.23
N LYS A 123 4.03 4.14 15.75
CA LYS A 123 2.70 3.97 16.35
C LYS A 123 2.46 2.49 16.64
N SER A 124 1.92 2.19 17.82
CA SER A 124 1.38 0.86 18.12
C SER A 124 -0.04 0.77 17.57
N GLY A 125 -0.39 -0.37 16.97
CA GLY A 125 -1.71 -0.60 16.38
C GLY A 125 -1.74 -0.56 14.85
N VAL A 126 -2.92 -0.88 14.32
CA VAL A 126 -3.19 -0.92 12.87
C VAL A 126 -4.44 -0.10 12.57
N ARG A 127 -4.46 0.53 11.39
CA ARG A 127 -5.64 1.16 10.82
C ARG A 127 -6.26 0.20 9.83
N ASN A 128 -7.53 -0.10 10.01
CA ASN A 128 -8.28 -0.99 9.14
C ASN A 128 -9.41 -0.21 8.47
N GLU A 129 -9.58 -0.41 7.18
CA GLU A 129 -10.60 0.21 6.35
C GLU A 129 -11.26 -0.88 5.53
N TYR A 130 -12.58 -0.99 5.61
CA TYR A 130 -13.33 -1.99 4.84
C TYR A 130 -14.60 -1.36 4.29
N GLN A 131 -14.96 -1.76 3.07
CA GLN A 131 -16.20 -1.40 2.43
C GLN A 131 -16.83 -2.64 1.84
N LEU A 132 -18.09 -2.87 2.19
CA LEU A 132 -18.94 -3.91 1.60
C LEU A 132 -20.09 -3.23 0.88
N SER A 133 -20.29 -3.57 -0.38
CA SER A 133 -21.37 -3.05 -1.21
C SER A 133 -22.10 -4.19 -1.89
N TYR A 134 -23.42 -4.08 -1.99
CA TYR A 134 -24.29 -5.04 -2.66
C TYR A 134 -25.17 -4.30 -3.66
N SER A 135 -25.32 -4.89 -4.85
CA SER A 135 -26.15 -4.34 -5.92
C SER A 135 -26.93 -5.47 -6.59
N ASN A 136 -28.24 -5.29 -6.75
CA ASN A 136 -29.13 -6.21 -7.46
C ASN A 136 -30.02 -5.42 -8.40
#